data_AF-A0AA41N620-F1
#
_entry.id   AF-A0AA41N620-F1
#
_cell.length_a   1.000
_cell.length_b   1.000
_cell.length_c   1.000
_cell.angle_alpha   90.00
_cell.angle_beta   90.00
_cell.angle_gamma   90.00
#
_symmetry.space_group_name_H-M   'P 1'
#
loop_
_entity.id
_entity.type
_entity.pdbx_description
1 polymer ?
#
loop_
_entity_poly.entity_id
_entity_poly.type
_entity_poly.pdbx_seq_one_letter_code
_entity_poly.pdbx_strand_id
1 'polypeptide(L)' 'MWEVKCVDLSLSPIYPAAQGLVDSEKGISLRLPRFIRVREEMSEEATTSSQVACLYWKQSQIQNQQGAGLDSNPEDFY' A
#
# COMPACT_ATOMS: atom_id res chain seq x y z
N MET A 1 7.34 18.80 6.63
CA MET A 1 7.11 17.36 6.36
C MET A 1 7.23 16.57 7.64
N TRP A 2 6.37 15.58 7.89
CA TRP A 2 6.47 14.69 9.06
C TRP A 2 6.91 13.30 8.65
N GLU A 3 7.82 12.70 9.42
CA GLU A 3 8.22 11.32 9.24
C GLU A 3 7.32 10.41 10.09
N VAL A 4 6.55 9.56 9.42
CA VAL A 4 5.63 8.61 10.04
C VAL A 4 6.09 7.20 9.68
N LYS A 5 6.23 6.33 10.68
CA LYS A 5 6.47 4.90 10.48
C LYS A 5 5.15 4.17 10.54
N CYS A 6 4.93 3.27 9.60
CA CYS A 6 3.84 2.30 9.64
C CYS A 6 4.42 0.89 9.80
N VAL A 7 3.60 -0.02 10.31
CA VAL A 7 3.95 -1.45 10.36
C VAL A 7 3.66 -2.08 9.00
N ASP A 8 2.48 -1.78 8.45
CA ASP A 8 2.00 -2.31 7.20
C ASP A 8 1.14 -1.28 6.46
N LEU A 9 1.01 -1.47 5.15
CA LEU A 9 0.03 -0.81 4.30
C LEU A 9 -1.17 -1.75 4.09
N SER A 10 -2.38 -1.20 4.02
CA SER A 10 -3.61 -1.97 3.81
C SER A 10 -4.59 -1.21 2.94
N LEU A 11 -5.39 -1.92 2.15
CA LEU A 11 -6.46 -1.29 1.37
C LEU A 11 -7.57 -0.77 2.29
N SER A 12 -8.01 0.47 2.03
CA SER A 12 -9.11 1.09 2.74
C SER A 12 -10.03 1.82 1.77
N PRO A 13 -11.36 1.71 1.94
CA PRO A 13 -12.33 2.43 1.11
C PRO A 13 -12.42 3.93 1.46
N ILE A 14 -11.81 4.35 2.57
CA ILE A 14 -11.94 5.73 3.09
C ILE A 14 -10.82 6.64 2.59
N TYR A 15 -9.62 6.08 2.36
CA TYR A 15 -8.44 6.86 2.00
C TYR A 15 -8.23 6.80 0.48
N PRO A 16 -8.14 7.94 -0.23
CA PRO A 16 -7.93 7.98 -1.68
C PRO A 16 -6.45 7.85 -2.09
N ALA A 17 -5.53 7.62 -1.13
CA ALA A 17 -4.10 7.56 -1.43
C ALA A 17 -3.79 6.36 -2.35
N ALA A 18 -3.16 6.61 -3.50
CA ALA A 18 -2.86 5.58 -4.51
C ALA A 18 -4.10 4.79 -5.01
N GLN A 19 -5.29 5.39 -4.91
CA GLN A 19 -6.50 4.89 -5.56
C GLN A 19 -6.27 4.80 -7.07
N GLY A 20 -6.68 3.69 -7.69
CA GLY A 20 -6.46 3.39 -9.11
C GLY A 20 -5.08 2.82 -9.45
N LEU A 21 -4.10 2.86 -8.54
CA LEU A 21 -2.77 2.25 -8.75
C LEU A 21 -2.66 0.82 -8.20
N VAL A 22 -3.39 0.54 -7.12
CA VAL A 22 -3.41 -0.79 -6.48
C VAL A 22 -4.78 -1.44 -6.64
N ASP A 23 -5.84 -0.68 -6.43
CA ASP A 23 -7.23 -1.11 -6.55
C ASP A 23 -8.04 0.02 -7.21
N SER A 24 -9.02 -0.33 -8.05
CA SER A 24 -9.80 0.64 -8.84
C SER A 24 -10.68 1.54 -7.97
N GLU A 25 -11.13 1.05 -6.82
CA GLU A 25 -12.07 1.77 -5.95
C GLU A 25 -11.47 2.09 -4.57
N LYS A 26 -10.52 1.28 -4.10
CA LYS A 26 -9.91 1.43 -2.77
C LYS A 26 -8.54 2.09 -2.88
N GLY A 27 -8.22 2.97 -1.93
CA GLY A 27 -6.86 3.45 -1.76
C GLY A 27 -6.14 2.75 -0.62
N ILE A 28 -5.01 3.32 -0.21
CA ILE A 28 -4.08 2.73 0.75
C ILE A 28 -4.13 3.51 2.06
N SER A 29 -4.26 2.76 3.15
CA SER A 29 -4.15 3.24 4.52
C SER A 29 -2.88 2.72 5.17
N LEU A 30 -2.34 3.51 6.10
CA LEU A 30 -1.26 3.10 7.00
C LEU A 30 -1.86 2.34 8.18
N ARG A 31 -1.36 1.14 8.48
CA ARG A 31 -1.72 0.39 9.69
C ARG A 31 -0.75 0.78 10.82
N LEU A 32 -1.33 1.24 11.94
CA LEU A 32 -0.60 1.69 13.13
C LEU A 32 0.44 2.78 12.82
N PRO A 33 0.03 3.95 12.31
CA PRO A 33 0.96 5.05 12.07
C PRO A 33 1.54 5.54 13.41
N ARG A 34 2.86 5.51 13.53
CA ARG A 34 3.61 6.10 14.63
C ARG A 34 4.42 7.29 14.13
N PHE A 35 4.17 8.45 14.71
CA PHE A 35 4.96 9.63 14.45
C PHE A 35 6.38 9.45 14.97
N ILE A 36 7.40 9.72 14.15
CA ILE A 36 8.81 9.69 14.56
C ILE A 36 9.29 11.09 14.88
N ARG A 37 9.27 11.98 13.89
CA ARG A 37 9.88 13.31 13.98
C ARG A 37 9.35 14.25 12.91
N VAL A 38 9.50 15.54 13.13
CA VAL A 38 9.34 16.58 12.11
C VAL A 38 10.64 16.65 11.30
N ARG A 39 10.55 16.68 9.96
CA ARG A 39 11.70 17.02 9.10
C ARG A 39 11.71 18.52 8.84
N GLU A 40 12.81 19.17 9.21
CA GLU A 40 13.07 20.59 8.98
C GLU A 40 13.89 20.84 7.69
N GLU A 41 14.68 19.86 7.25
CA GLU A 41 15.48 19.96 6.02
C GLU A 41 14.63 19.66 4.78
N MET A 42 14.35 20.76 4.05
CA MET A 42 14.10 20.93 2.61
C MET A 42 14.13 19.65 1.76
N SER A 43 13.06 18.88 1.80
CA SER A 43 12.64 18.07 0.67
C SER A 43 11.14 18.32 0.54
N GLU A 44 10.79 19.24 -0.36
CA GLU A 44 9.38 19.56 -0.67
C GLU A 44 8.67 18.36 -1.33
N GLU A 45 9.44 17.34 -1.72
CA GLU A 45 8.92 16.08 -2.22
C GLU A 45 8.40 15.19 -1.08
N ALA A 46 7.07 15.10 -1.01
CA ALA A 46 6.39 14.07 -0.25
C ALA A 46 6.63 12.70 -0.87
N THR A 47 6.41 11.63 -0.10
CA THR A 47 6.27 10.30 -0.69
C THR A 47 5.08 10.29 -1.67
N THR A 48 5.36 10.08 -2.95
CA THR A 48 4.33 10.09 -4.01
C THR A 48 3.44 8.85 -3.92
N SER A 49 2.18 8.96 -4.38
CA SER A 49 1.23 7.84 -4.46
C SER A 49 1.82 6.59 -5.15
N SER A 50 2.60 6.75 -6.21
CA SER A 50 3.28 5.65 -6.89
C SER A 50 4.30 4.93 -6.01
N GLN A 51 5.01 5.65 -5.14
CA GLN A 51 5.93 5.05 -4.17
C GLN A 51 5.16 4.27 -3.10
N VAL A 52 4.02 4.79 -2.62
CA VAL A 52 3.16 4.09 -1.66
C VAL A 52 2.60 2.80 -2.27
N ALA A 53 2.17 2.83 -3.53
CA ALA A 53 1.74 1.64 -4.26
C ALA A 53 2.89 0.61 -4.35
N CYS A 54 4.10 1.02 -4.75
CA CYS A 54 5.25 0.12 -4.82
C CYS A 54 5.58 -0.53 -3.47
N LEU A 55 5.51 0.23 -2.37
CA LEU A 55 5.72 -0.29 -1.02
C LEU A 55 4.66 -1.32 -0.62
N TYR A 56 3.40 -1.11 -1.02
CA TYR A 56 2.32 -2.06 -0.79
C TYR A 56 2.58 -3.40 -1.50
N TRP A 57 2.98 -3.38 -2.78
CA TRP A 57 3.31 -4.61 -3.53
C TRP A 57 4.53 -5.36 -2.97
N LYS A 58 5.45 -4.67 -2.30
CA LYS A 58 6.64 -5.26 -1.67
C LYS A 58 6.35 -5.94 -0.33
N GLN A 59 5.16 -5.82 0.23
CA GLN A 59 4.83 -6.50 1.48
C GLN A 59 4.71 -8.02 1.25
N SER A 60 5.47 -8.81 2.01
CA SER A 60 5.42 -10.27 1.95
C SER A 60 4.02 -10.83 2.22
N GLN A 61 3.20 -10.14 3.03
CA GLN A 61 1.81 -10.51 3.24
C GLN A 61 0.98 -10.43 1.95
N ILE A 62 1.20 -9.41 1.12
CA ILE A 62 0.49 -9.23 -0.15
C ILE A 62 1.01 -10.21 -1.20
N GLN A 63 2.32 -10.45 -1.24
CA GLN A 63 2.92 -11.46 -2.12
C GLN A 63 2.39 -12.86 -1.81
N ASN A 64 2.25 -13.21 -0.53
CA ASN A 64 1.66 -14.48 -0.12
C ASN A 64 0.15 -14.56 -0.43
N GLN A 65 -0.58 -13.45 -0.39
CA GLN A 65 -1.99 -13.41 -0.78
C GLN A 65 -2.19 -13.55 -2.30
N GLN A 66 -1.32 -12.97 -3.12
CA GLN A 66 -1.40 -13.10 -4.59
C GLN A 66 -1.00 -14.49 -5.07
N GLY A 67 -0.09 -15.17 -4.37
CA GLY A 67 0.23 -16.58 -4.62
C GLY A 67 -0.95 -17.53 -4.39
N ALA A 68 -1.95 -17.13 -3.58
CA ALA A 68 -3.15 -17.92 -3.33
C ALA A 68 -4.32 -17.58 -4.29
N GLY A 69 -4.21 -16.50 -5.08
CA GLY A 69 -5.27 -16.04 -5.99
C GLY A 69 -5.10 -16.41 -7.47
N LEU A 70 -3.92 -16.92 -7.86
CA LEU A 70 -3.58 -17.24 -9.24
C LEU A 70 -3.70 -18.74 -9.60
N ASP A 71 -4.15 -19.59 -8.66
CA ASP A 71 -4.42 -21.01 -8.90
C ASP A 71 -5.93 -21.33 -8.83
N SER A 72 -6.75 -20.39 -9.30
CA SER A 72 -8.15 -20.67 -9.65
C SER A 72 -8.27 -20.62 -11.15
N ASN A 73 -7.65 -21.59 -11.82
CA ASN A 73 -7.96 -21.86 -13.21
C ASN A 73 -9.36 -22.51 -13.25
N PRO A 74 -10.41 -21.85 -13.77
CA PRO A 74 -11.75 -22.44 -13.83
C PRO A 74 -11.84 -23.61 -14.84
N GLU A 75 -10.75 -23.97 -15.52
CA GLU A 75 -10.68 -25.07 -16.49
C GLU A 75 -10.38 -26.45 -15.88
N ASP A 76 -10.04 -26.57 -14.59
CA ASP A 76 -9.78 -27.88 -13.95
C ASP A 76 -11.07 -28.60 -13.46
N PHE A 77 -12.25 -28.10 -13.83
CA PHE A 77 -13.55 -28.68 -13.46
C PHE A 77 -14.29 -29.37 -14.61
N TYR A 78 -13.61 -29.74 -15.69
CA TYR A 78 -14.21 -30.48 -16.81
C TYR A 78 -13.41 -31.70 -17.24
#